data_AF-A0AAJ2NZV9-F1
#
_entry.id   AF-A0AAJ2NZV9-F1
#
_cell.length_a   1.000
_cell.length_b   1.000
_cell.length_c   1.000
_cell.angle_alpha   90.00
_cell.angle_beta   90.00
_cell.angle_gamma   90.00
#
_symmetry.space_group_name_H-M   'P 1'
#
loop_
_entity.id
_entity.type
_entity.pdbx_description
1 polymer ?
#
loop_
_entity_poly.entity_id
_entity_poly.type
_entity_poly.pdbx_seq_one_letter_code
_entity_poly.pdbx_strand_id
1 'polypeptide(L)'
;MTLAARAGTAQSAGPTGLADEIRALYARAKAAVGEDDLAHIRNVTAYGRAIDARRRELLREGGPRAIRRATALEMMYRLMQFSELGHNIVHGSYDHLPGNGEYHSDRYEWDFNVDVDHWKTMHHVGHHPNTNIVGKDHDLGYSIFRGSAGQDWYGHHLGQVALISALAAAAPAAAPFFLANIARKVSGDPFFSAYTLR
;
A
#
# COMPACT_ATOMS: atom_id res chain seq x y z
N MET A 1 46.22 49.99 20.56
CA MET A 1 46.20 48.53 20.79
C MET A 1 44.85 48.19 21.39
N THR A 2 43.86 47.91 20.55
CA THR A 2 42.48 47.58 20.98
C THR A 2 42.03 46.42 20.11
N LEU A 3 42.07 45.22 20.69
CA LEU A 3 41.63 43.96 20.07
C LEU A 3 40.10 43.96 20.06
N ALA A 4 39.50 44.19 18.89
CA ALA A 4 38.08 43.91 18.67
C ALA A 4 37.91 42.38 18.59
N ALA A 5 37.22 41.83 19.58
CA ALA A 5 36.85 40.43 19.63
C ALA A 5 35.98 40.07 18.42
N ARG A 6 36.42 39.08 17.63
CA ARG A 6 35.58 38.41 16.63
C ARG A 6 34.42 37.73 17.36
N ALA A 7 33.21 38.15 17.05
CA ALA A 7 31.99 37.45 17.44
C ALA A 7 32.08 36.00 16.92
N GLY A 8 32.05 35.05 17.85
CA GLY A 8 31.97 33.64 17.54
C GLY A 8 30.69 33.36 16.76
N THR A 9 30.84 32.68 15.64
CA THR A 9 29.76 31.99 14.95
C THR A 9 29.10 31.02 15.92
N ALA A 10 27.87 31.33 16.34
CA ALA A 10 27.00 30.34 16.96
C ALA A 10 26.64 29.31 15.89
N GLN A 11 27.47 28.27 15.78
CA GLN A 11 27.10 27.05 15.08
C GLN A 11 25.96 26.44 15.90
N SER A 12 24.74 26.51 15.38
CA SER A 12 23.58 25.87 16.02
C SER A 12 23.89 24.39 16.17
N ALA A 13 24.03 23.93 17.41
CA ALA A 13 24.19 22.53 17.72
C ALA A 13 22.95 21.80 17.18
N GLY A 14 23.13 21.06 16.09
CA GLY A 14 22.11 20.18 15.55
C GLY A 14 21.75 19.08 16.55
N PRO A 15 20.60 18.42 16.37
CA PRO A 15 20.07 17.41 17.28
C PRO A 15 21.12 16.35 17.65
N THR A 16 21.33 16.10 18.94
CA THR A 16 22.47 15.33 19.45
C THR A 16 22.22 13.81 19.56
N GLY A 17 21.20 13.26 18.88
CA GLY A 17 20.94 11.82 18.85
C GLY A 17 20.07 11.33 17.69
N LEU A 18 20.21 10.04 17.34
CA LEU A 18 19.52 9.38 16.22
C LEU A 18 18.01 9.61 16.20
N ALA A 19 17.34 9.57 17.36
CA ALA A 19 15.91 9.77 17.45
C ALA A 19 15.49 11.18 16.99
N ASP A 20 16.28 12.20 17.31
CA ASP A 20 16.04 13.57 16.86
C ASP A 20 16.37 13.74 15.37
N GLU A 21 17.40 13.07 14.86
CA GLU A 21 17.72 13.03 13.43
C GLU A 21 16.57 12.42 12.62
N ILE A 22 15.99 11.31 13.08
CA ILE A 22 14.82 10.66 12.45
C ILE A 22 13.60 11.59 12.49
N ARG A 23 13.33 12.25 13.63
CA ARG A 23 12.25 13.24 13.72
C ARG A 23 12.45 14.40 12.76
N ALA A 24 13.67 14.94 12.68
CA ALA A 24 14.01 16.02 11.77
C ALA A 24 13.86 15.59 10.30
N LEU A 25 14.28 14.36 9.96
CA LEU A 25 14.09 13.79 8.63
C LEU A 25 12.61 13.65 8.29
N TYR A 26 11.80 13.08 9.19
CA TYR A 26 10.36 12.95 9.01
C TYR A 26 9.69 14.32 8.79
N ALA A 27 10.03 15.31 9.61
CA ALA A 27 9.48 16.66 9.46
C ALA A 27 9.84 17.28 8.11
N ARG A 28 11.10 17.15 7.66
CA ARG A 28 11.52 17.64 6.34
C ARG A 28 10.81 16.90 5.20
N ALA A 29 10.72 15.57 5.26
CA ALA A 29 10.06 14.77 4.23
C ALA A 29 8.56 15.10 4.15
N LYS A 30 7.89 15.19 5.31
CA LYS A 30 6.46 15.54 5.37
C LYS A 30 6.17 16.97 4.89
N ALA A 31 7.08 17.91 5.14
CA ALA A 31 6.98 19.28 4.63
C ALA A 31 7.28 19.40 3.13
N ALA A 32 7.98 18.44 2.53
CA ALA A 32 8.24 18.40 1.09
C ALA A 32 7.03 17.92 0.29
N VAL A 33 6.14 17.14 0.91
CA VAL A 33 4.86 16.72 0.30
C VAL A 33 3.92 17.93 0.24
N GLY A 34 3.39 18.25 -0.94
CA GLY A 34 2.65 19.48 -1.17
C GLY A 34 1.72 19.45 -2.39
N GLU A 35 1.43 20.63 -2.94
CA GLU A 35 0.49 20.80 -4.06
C GLU A 35 0.92 20.07 -5.33
N ASP A 36 2.24 19.94 -5.58
CA ASP A 36 2.76 19.21 -6.74
C ASP A 36 2.40 17.71 -6.67
N ASP A 37 2.44 17.11 -5.47
CA ASP A 37 2.00 15.72 -5.27
C ASP A 37 0.49 15.57 -5.45
N LEU A 38 -0.30 16.55 -4.99
CA LEU A 38 -1.74 16.57 -5.24
C LEU A 38 -2.05 16.72 -6.74
N ALA A 39 -1.33 17.59 -7.45
CA ALA A 39 -1.45 17.74 -8.89
C ALA A 39 -1.09 16.43 -9.62
N HIS A 40 -0.05 15.74 -9.16
CA HIS A 40 0.37 14.45 -9.69
C HIS A 40 -0.71 13.38 -9.51
N ILE A 41 -1.23 13.14 -8.30
CA ILE A 41 -2.26 12.11 -8.09
C ILE A 41 -3.57 12.45 -8.82
N ARG A 42 -3.91 13.73 -8.99
CA ARG A 42 -5.04 14.18 -9.83
C ARG A 42 -4.80 13.82 -11.30
N ASN A 43 -3.58 14.02 -11.81
CA ASN A 43 -3.21 13.64 -13.18
C ASN A 43 -3.22 12.12 -13.37
N VAL A 44 -2.65 11.35 -12.43
CA VAL A 44 -2.68 9.88 -12.44
C VAL A 44 -4.13 9.38 -12.43
N THR A 45 -5.01 10.00 -11.64
CA THR A 45 -6.44 9.70 -11.63
C THR A 45 -7.09 9.98 -12.98
N ALA A 46 -6.78 11.10 -13.63
CA ALA A 46 -7.30 11.43 -14.96
C ALA A 46 -6.84 10.41 -16.02
N TYR A 47 -5.56 10.04 -16.02
CA TYR A 47 -5.03 8.99 -16.89
C TYR A 47 -5.69 7.64 -16.61
N GLY A 48 -5.84 7.27 -15.33
CA GLY A 48 -6.50 6.04 -14.91
C GLY A 48 -7.93 5.95 -15.45
N ARG A 49 -8.72 7.03 -15.32
CA ARG A 49 -10.09 7.10 -15.86
C ARG A 49 -10.13 6.95 -17.38
N ALA A 50 -9.19 7.56 -18.11
CA ALA A 50 -9.10 7.42 -19.56
C ALA A 50 -8.72 5.99 -20.00
N ILE A 51 -7.76 5.37 -19.31
CA ILE A 51 -7.34 3.98 -19.55
C ILE A 51 -8.50 3.03 -19.24
N ASP A 52 -9.22 3.23 -18.13
CA ASP A 52 -10.38 2.45 -17.74
C ASP A 52 -11.51 2.51 -18.77
N ALA A 53 -11.81 3.71 -19.29
CA ALA A 53 -12.79 3.87 -20.34
C ALA A 53 -12.38 3.12 -21.62
N ARG A 54 -11.12 3.27 -22.04
CA ARG A 54 -10.62 2.65 -23.28
C ARG A 54 -10.51 1.13 -23.18
N ARG A 55 -10.08 0.57 -22.05
CA ARG A 55 -10.05 -0.89 -21.88
C ARG A 55 -11.45 -1.49 -21.98
N ARG A 56 -12.46 -0.85 -21.39
CA ARG A 56 -13.86 -1.31 -21.44
C ARG A 56 -14.43 -1.25 -22.85
N GLU A 57 -14.11 -0.21 -23.61
CA GLU A 57 -14.46 -0.11 -25.03
C GLU A 57 -13.87 -1.26 -25.85
N LEU A 58 -12.57 -1.53 -25.69
CA LEU A 58 -11.89 -2.64 -26.37
C LEU A 58 -12.46 -4.02 -25.99
N LEU A 59 -12.90 -4.20 -24.73
CA LEU A 59 -13.57 -5.42 -24.31
C LEU A 59 -14.94 -5.59 -24.98
N ARG A 60 -15.68 -4.50 -25.22
CA ARG A 60 -16.96 -4.54 -25.96
C ARG A 60 -16.76 -4.77 -27.46
N GLU A 61 -15.70 -4.22 -28.05
CA GLU A 61 -15.31 -4.47 -29.46
C GLU A 61 -15.04 -5.97 -29.67
N GLY A 62 -14.33 -6.59 -28.73
CA GLY A 62 -14.05 -8.02 -28.76
C GLY A 62 -13.00 -8.44 -29.78
N GLY A 63 -12.78 -9.75 -29.88
CA GLY A 63 -11.78 -10.33 -30.77
C GLY A 63 -10.34 -10.30 -30.23
N PRO A 64 -9.43 -11.12 -30.79
CA PRO A 64 -8.13 -11.39 -30.17
C PRO A 64 -7.18 -10.18 -30.06
N ARG A 65 -7.31 -9.18 -30.95
CA ARG A 65 -6.48 -7.96 -30.89
C ARG A 65 -6.98 -6.97 -29.86
N ALA A 66 -8.29 -6.73 -29.79
CA ALA A 66 -8.87 -5.82 -28.83
C ALA A 66 -8.73 -6.37 -27.40
N ILE A 67 -8.98 -7.67 -27.20
CA ILE A 67 -8.78 -8.33 -25.90
C ILE A 67 -7.34 -8.18 -25.40
N ARG A 68 -6.33 -8.48 -26.23
CA ARG A 68 -4.92 -8.32 -25.83
C ARG A 68 -4.56 -6.88 -25.44
N ARG A 69 -5.07 -5.88 -26.18
CA ARG A 69 -4.88 -4.47 -25.85
C ARG A 69 -5.58 -4.10 -24.54
N ALA A 70 -6.82 -4.55 -24.35
CA ALA A 70 -7.58 -4.34 -23.12
C ALA A 70 -6.86 -4.95 -21.91
N THR A 71 -6.27 -6.15 -22.03
CA THR A 71 -5.47 -6.78 -20.97
C THR A 71 -4.26 -5.92 -20.61
N ALA A 72 -3.51 -5.41 -21.59
CA ALA A 72 -2.38 -4.52 -21.30
C ALA A 72 -2.82 -3.23 -20.60
N LEU A 73 -3.94 -2.63 -21.03
CA LEU A 73 -4.51 -1.46 -20.37
C LEU A 73 -5.00 -1.76 -18.95
N GLU A 74 -5.61 -2.93 -18.71
CA GLU A 74 -6.00 -3.39 -17.36
C GLU A 74 -4.79 -3.48 -16.44
N MET A 75 -3.68 -4.06 -16.90
CA MET A 75 -2.47 -4.18 -16.08
C MET A 75 -1.93 -2.80 -15.68
N MET A 76 -1.89 -1.84 -16.62
CA MET A 76 -1.47 -0.47 -16.32
C MET A 76 -2.43 0.22 -15.35
N TYR A 77 -3.74 0.13 -15.61
CA TYR A 77 -4.76 0.69 -14.74
C TYR A 77 -4.65 0.14 -13.31
N ARG A 78 -4.54 -1.18 -13.17
CA ARG A 78 -4.45 -1.83 -11.86
C ARG A 78 -3.18 -1.45 -11.12
N LEU A 79 -2.04 -1.31 -11.81
CA LEU A 79 -0.79 -0.88 -11.18
C LEU A 79 -0.88 0.56 -10.65
N MET A 80 -1.47 1.48 -11.43
CA MET A 80 -1.72 2.85 -11.00
C MET A 80 -2.67 2.90 -9.80
N GLN A 81 -3.77 2.14 -9.85
CA GLN A 81 -4.70 2.05 -8.73
C GLN A 81 -4.04 1.45 -7.48
N PHE A 82 -3.19 0.42 -7.63
CA PHE A 82 -2.60 -0.26 -6.50
C PHE A 82 -1.45 0.55 -5.88
N SER A 83 -0.37 0.79 -6.62
CA SER A 83 0.88 1.33 -6.08
C SER A 83 0.92 2.85 -5.99
N GLU A 84 0.39 3.55 -6.98
CA GLU A 84 0.53 5.01 -7.06
C GLU A 84 -0.56 5.73 -6.28
N LEU A 85 -1.81 5.29 -6.44
CA LEU A 85 -2.97 5.91 -5.82
C LEU A 85 -3.33 5.25 -4.49
N GLY A 86 -4.01 4.09 -4.54
CA GLY A 86 -4.71 3.56 -3.37
C GLY A 86 -3.82 3.26 -2.19
N HIS A 87 -2.70 2.56 -2.37
CA HIS A 87 -1.79 2.23 -1.26
C HIS A 87 -1.25 3.50 -0.57
N ASN A 88 -0.79 4.50 -1.34
CA ASN A 88 -0.26 5.75 -0.79
C ASN A 88 -1.34 6.62 -0.13
N ILE A 89 -2.51 6.74 -0.77
CA ILE A 89 -3.61 7.57 -0.28
C ILE A 89 -4.20 6.96 0.99
N VAL A 90 -4.46 5.65 1.00
CA VAL A 90 -5.04 4.95 2.14
C VAL A 90 -4.07 4.93 3.33
N HIS A 91 -2.76 4.99 3.09
CA HIS A 91 -1.76 5.25 4.14
C HIS A 91 -1.78 6.67 4.72
N GLY A 92 -2.58 7.58 4.16
CA GLY A 92 -2.72 8.95 4.66
C GLY A 92 -1.58 9.87 4.26
N SER A 93 -0.87 9.57 3.16
CA SER A 93 0.28 10.36 2.69
C SER A 93 -0.04 11.84 2.46
N TYR A 94 -1.31 12.15 2.15
CA TYR A 94 -1.78 13.49 1.80
C TYR A 94 -2.77 14.08 2.81
N ASP A 95 -3.05 13.40 3.93
CA ASP A 95 -4.11 13.78 4.86
C ASP A 95 -3.87 15.15 5.53
N HIS A 96 -2.60 15.54 5.68
CA HIS A 96 -2.20 16.84 6.26
C HIS A 96 -2.29 18.01 5.27
N LEU A 97 -2.49 17.75 3.98
CA LEU A 97 -2.54 18.81 2.98
C LEU A 97 -3.93 19.45 2.89
N PRO A 98 -4.02 20.79 2.87
CA PRO A 98 -5.26 21.44 2.47
C PRO A 98 -5.59 21.06 1.02
N GLY A 99 -6.88 20.94 0.69
CA GLY A 99 -7.30 20.63 -0.67
C GLY A 99 -7.11 19.16 -1.11
N ASN A 100 -6.77 18.25 -0.19
CA ASN A 100 -6.69 16.81 -0.49
C ASN A 100 -8.02 16.19 -0.93
N GLY A 101 -9.18 16.77 -0.57
CA GLY A 101 -10.47 16.43 -1.18
C GLY A 101 -10.80 14.93 -1.09
N GLU A 102 -11.06 14.29 -2.24
CA GLU A 102 -11.30 12.83 -2.32
C GLU A 102 -10.07 11.98 -1.94
N TYR A 103 -8.85 12.53 -2.02
CA TYR A 103 -7.58 11.85 -1.75
C TYR A 103 -7.19 11.81 -0.28
N HIS A 104 -8.15 11.96 0.63
CA HIS A 104 -7.93 11.73 2.06
C HIS A 104 -8.19 10.26 2.37
N SER A 105 -7.37 9.65 3.21
CA SER A 105 -7.39 8.21 3.49
C SER A 105 -8.76 7.65 3.93
N ASP A 106 -9.55 8.44 4.65
CA ASP A 106 -10.92 8.09 5.09
C ASP A 106 -12.01 8.32 4.05
N ARG A 107 -11.74 9.06 2.97
CA ARG A 107 -12.72 9.37 1.92
C ARG A 107 -12.42 8.68 0.59
N TYR A 108 -11.19 8.27 0.38
CA TYR A 108 -10.76 7.73 -0.90
C TYR A 108 -11.37 6.35 -1.14
N GLU A 109 -12.12 6.25 -2.23
CA GLU A 109 -12.63 4.96 -2.72
C GLU A 109 -11.57 4.30 -3.60
N TRP A 110 -10.94 3.26 -3.05
CA TRP A 110 -9.92 2.50 -3.78
C TRP A 110 -10.57 1.48 -4.71
N ASP A 111 -10.44 1.66 -6.04
CA ASP A 111 -10.78 0.60 -7.02
C ASP A 111 -9.73 -0.53 -6.96
N PHE A 112 -9.93 -1.41 -5.98
CA PHE A 112 -9.21 -2.66 -5.80
C PHE A 112 -10.17 -3.76 -5.36
N ASN A 113 -9.76 -5.01 -5.46
CA ASN A 113 -10.64 -6.15 -5.17
C ASN A 113 -10.71 -6.51 -3.68
N VAL A 114 -10.53 -5.54 -2.78
CA VAL A 114 -10.55 -5.73 -1.33
C VAL A 114 -11.22 -4.56 -0.63
N ASP A 115 -11.82 -4.81 0.55
CA ASP A 115 -12.38 -3.77 1.41
C ASP A 115 -11.26 -2.91 2.02
N VAL A 116 -11.39 -1.58 1.91
CA VAL A 116 -10.36 -0.62 2.36
C VAL A 116 -10.14 -0.70 3.87
N ASP A 117 -11.21 -0.85 4.65
CA ASP A 117 -11.13 -0.92 6.11
C ASP A 117 -10.47 -2.23 6.59
N HIS A 118 -10.82 -3.36 5.96
CA HIS A 118 -10.11 -4.62 6.21
C HIS A 118 -8.63 -4.47 5.85
N TRP A 119 -8.33 -3.78 4.75
CA TRP A 119 -6.93 -3.57 4.33
C TRP A 119 -6.19 -2.70 5.35
N LYS A 120 -6.80 -1.60 5.82
CA LYS A 120 -6.25 -0.77 6.90
C LYS A 120 -6.02 -1.59 8.17
N THR A 121 -6.96 -2.46 8.54
CA THR A 121 -6.83 -3.29 9.74
C THR A 121 -5.70 -4.30 9.59
N MET A 122 -5.71 -5.09 8.53
CA MET A 122 -4.65 -6.06 8.25
C MET A 122 -3.29 -5.38 8.15
N HIS A 123 -3.21 -4.26 7.43
CA HIS A 123 -1.94 -3.67 7.05
C HIS A 123 -1.43 -2.62 8.03
N HIS A 124 -2.23 -1.63 8.44
CA HIS A 124 -1.80 -0.58 9.38
C HIS A 124 -1.67 -1.07 10.81
N VAL A 125 -2.51 -2.04 11.23
CA VAL A 125 -2.50 -2.55 12.60
C VAL A 125 -1.75 -3.88 12.67
N GLY A 126 -2.04 -4.80 11.75
CA GLY A 126 -1.45 -6.14 11.74
C GLY A 126 -0.01 -6.14 11.24
N HIS A 127 0.26 -5.50 10.11
CA HIS A 127 1.57 -5.57 9.42
C HIS A 127 2.55 -4.49 9.86
N HIS A 128 2.33 -3.21 9.56
CA HIS A 128 3.32 -2.13 9.72
C HIS A 128 3.97 -2.02 11.13
N PRO A 129 3.22 -2.13 12.24
CA PRO A 129 3.81 -2.08 13.58
C PRO A 129 4.61 -3.35 13.93
N ASN A 130 4.36 -4.44 13.19
CA ASN A 130 4.88 -5.77 13.47
C ASN A 130 5.73 -6.33 12.32
N THR A 131 6.10 -5.53 11.32
CA THR A 131 6.74 -6.01 10.09
C THR A 131 7.91 -6.95 10.39
N ASN A 132 7.90 -8.14 9.79
CA ASN A 132 8.90 -9.20 9.97
C ASN A 132 8.99 -9.81 11.39
N ILE A 133 8.00 -9.57 12.26
CA ILE A 133 7.95 -10.20 13.59
C ILE A 133 7.14 -11.49 13.50
N VAL A 134 7.83 -12.63 13.54
CA VAL A 134 7.22 -13.95 13.76
C VAL A 134 6.41 -13.91 15.06
N GLY A 135 5.24 -14.50 15.05
CA GLY A 135 4.22 -14.36 16.10
C GLY A 135 3.15 -13.29 15.80
N LYS A 136 3.45 -12.30 14.94
CA LYS A 136 2.60 -11.10 14.83
C LYS A 136 2.28 -10.66 13.39
N ASP A 137 3.27 -10.65 12.51
CA ASP A 137 3.10 -10.25 11.11
C ASP A 137 2.45 -11.35 10.29
N HIS A 138 1.20 -11.17 9.90
CA HIS A 138 0.45 -12.18 9.15
C HIS A 138 0.94 -12.34 7.71
N ASP A 139 1.79 -11.43 7.21
CA ASP A 139 2.45 -11.55 5.91
C ASP A 139 3.66 -12.50 5.97
N LEU A 140 4.14 -12.88 7.17
CA LEU A 140 5.34 -13.68 7.35
C LEU A 140 5.06 -15.02 8.04
N GLY A 141 5.25 -16.11 7.30
CA GLY A 141 5.47 -17.44 7.87
C GLY A 141 4.23 -18.22 8.34
N TYR A 142 3.02 -17.73 8.05
CA TYR A 142 1.75 -18.37 8.45
C TYR A 142 0.96 -19.02 7.31
N SER A 143 1.63 -19.28 6.20
CA SER A 143 1.01 -19.91 5.03
C SER A 143 1.55 -21.32 4.82
N ILE A 144 0.91 -22.05 3.91
CA ILE A 144 1.42 -23.31 3.33
C ILE A 144 2.72 -23.10 2.51
N PHE A 145 3.21 -21.85 2.45
CA PHE A 145 4.41 -21.50 1.71
C PHE A 145 5.58 -21.26 2.65
N ARG A 146 6.71 -21.78 2.23
CA ARG A 146 8.02 -21.46 2.76
C ARG A 146 8.53 -20.18 2.09
N GLY A 147 8.48 -19.07 2.82
CA GLY A 147 8.93 -17.74 2.39
C GLY A 147 10.25 -17.28 3.02
N SER A 148 10.74 -17.94 4.07
CA SER A 148 12.00 -17.60 4.75
C SER A 148 12.93 -18.80 4.84
N ALA A 149 14.24 -18.53 4.82
CA ALA A 149 15.28 -19.56 4.98
C ALA A 149 15.21 -20.25 6.35
N GLY A 150 14.73 -19.54 7.39
CA GLY A 150 14.59 -20.08 8.75
C GLY A 150 13.36 -20.96 8.98
N GLN A 151 12.47 -21.10 7.99
CA GLN A 151 11.31 -21.99 8.12
C GLN A 151 11.69 -23.44 7.80
N ASP A 152 11.18 -24.36 8.62
CA ASP A 152 11.29 -25.80 8.38
C ASP A 152 10.75 -26.19 7.01
N TRP A 153 11.26 -27.29 6.48
CA TRP A 153 10.79 -27.83 5.23
C TRP A 153 9.82 -29.00 5.47
N TYR A 154 8.71 -29.00 4.74
CA TYR A 154 7.69 -30.04 4.73
C TYR A 154 7.42 -30.51 3.30
N GLY A 155 6.95 -31.75 3.13
CA GLY A 155 6.76 -32.38 1.81
C GLY A 155 5.91 -31.59 0.81
N HIS A 156 4.91 -30.84 1.28
CA HIS A 156 4.05 -30.03 0.41
C HIS A 156 4.78 -28.85 -0.24
N HIS A 157 5.95 -28.43 0.27
CA HIS A 157 6.74 -27.38 -0.36
C HIS A 157 7.28 -27.78 -1.74
N LEU A 158 7.33 -29.08 -2.08
CA LEU A 158 7.61 -29.52 -3.45
C LEU A 158 6.58 -28.97 -4.46
N GLY A 159 5.33 -28.81 -4.03
CA GLY A 159 4.24 -28.26 -4.84
C GLY A 159 4.11 -26.73 -4.77
N GLN A 160 5.00 -26.04 -4.05
CA GLN A 160 4.84 -24.61 -3.75
C GLN A 160 4.70 -23.74 -5.01
N VAL A 161 5.48 -23.99 -6.05
CA VAL A 161 5.38 -23.23 -7.32
C VAL A 161 3.98 -23.38 -7.91
N ALA A 162 3.46 -24.61 -7.99
CA ALA A 162 2.12 -24.87 -8.51
C ALA A 162 1.03 -24.22 -7.63
N LEU A 163 1.18 -24.30 -6.31
CA LEU A 163 0.24 -23.69 -5.36
C LEU A 163 0.22 -22.16 -5.46
N ILE A 164 1.40 -21.51 -5.58
CA ILE A 164 1.50 -20.06 -5.78
C ILE A 164 0.88 -19.67 -7.13
N SER A 165 1.17 -20.42 -8.20
CA SER A 165 0.58 -20.15 -9.52
C SER A 165 -0.95 -20.30 -9.51
N ALA A 166 -1.48 -21.32 -8.84
CA ALA A 166 -2.91 -21.52 -8.68
C ALA A 166 -3.55 -20.38 -7.87
N LEU A 167 -2.92 -19.97 -6.76
CA LEU A 167 -3.37 -18.85 -5.96
C LEU A 167 -3.35 -17.54 -6.77
N ALA A 168 -2.29 -17.27 -7.54
CA ALA A 168 -2.19 -16.09 -8.39
C ALA A 168 -3.29 -16.05 -9.45
N ALA A 169 -3.60 -17.19 -10.07
CA ALA A 169 -4.70 -17.30 -11.03
C ALA A 169 -6.08 -17.08 -10.36
N ALA A 170 -6.25 -17.51 -9.11
CA ALA A 170 -7.47 -17.33 -8.33
C ALA A 170 -7.53 -16.00 -7.55
N ALA A 171 -6.44 -15.22 -7.55
CA ALA A 171 -6.28 -14.04 -6.69
C ALA A 171 -7.41 -13.01 -6.83
N PRO A 172 -7.96 -12.73 -8.04
CA PRO A 172 -9.09 -11.81 -8.15
C PRO A 172 -10.29 -12.19 -7.28
N ALA A 173 -10.55 -13.50 -7.11
CA ALA A 173 -11.67 -14.02 -6.33
C ALA A 173 -11.29 -14.32 -4.86
N ALA A 174 -10.04 -14.70 -4.60
CA ALA A 174 -9.63 -15.19 -3.29
C ALA A 174 -9.07 -14.08 -2.38
N ALA A 175 -8.50 -13.01 -2.94
CA ALA A 175 -7.90 -11.92 -2.18
C ALA A 175 -8.83 -11.29 -1.13
N PRO A 176 -10.09 -10.92 -1.43
CA PRO A 176 -10.98 -10.35 -0.40
C PRO A 176 -11.22 -11.32 0.76
N PHE A 177 -11.37 -12.62 0.50
CA PHE A 177 -11.52 -13.63 1.56
C PHE A 177 -10.27 -13.73 2.46
N PHE A 178 -9.08 -13.81 1.86
CA PHE A 178 -7.83 -13.88 2.63
C PHE A 178 -7.62 -12.64 3.48
N LEU A 179 -7.84 -11.47 2.88
CA LEU A 179 -7.62 -10.19 3.54
C LEU A 179 -8.62 -9.99 4.68
N ALA A 180 -9.92 -10.28 4.47
CA ALA A 180 -10.93 -10.22 5.53
C ALA A 180 -10.60 -11.18 6.69
N ASN A 181 -10.13 -12.39 6.40
CA ASN A 181 -9.77 -13.35 7.43
C ASN A 181 -8.51 -12.94 8.23
N ILE A 182 -7.54 -12.26 7.61
CA ILE A 182 -6.40 -11.69 8.33
C ILE A 182 -6.86 -10.51 9.18
N ALA A 183 -7.61 -9.57 8.61
CA ALA A 183 -8.14 -8.40 9.32
C ALA A 183 -8.92 -8.82 10.57
N ARG A 184 -9.78 -9.82 10.43
CA ARG A 184 -10.53 -10.45 11.52
C ARG A 184 -9.63 -11.00 12.64
N LYS A 185 -8.53 -11.68 12.28
CA LYS A 185 -7.58 -12.20 13.29
C LYS A 185 -6.87 -11.06 14.02
N VAL A 186 -6.53 -10.00 13.31
CA VAL A 186 -5.91 -8.80 13.87
C VAL A 186 -6.87 -8.07 14.81
N SER A 187 -8.16 -7.96 14.45
CA SER A 187 -9.19 -7.32 15.26
C SER A 187 -9.76 -8.21 16.38
N GLY A 188 -9.53 -9.52 16.34
CA GLY A 188 -10.08 -10.48 17.30
C GLY A 188 -11.54 -10.87 17.02
N ASP A 189 -12.04 -10.62 15.81
CA ASP A 189 -13.44 -10.87 15.45
C ASP A 189 -13.75 -12.38 15.19
N PRO A 190 -14.97 -12.85 15.47
CA PRO A 190 -15.42 -14.18 15.06
C PRO A 190 -15.53 -14.33 13.54
N PHE A 191 -15.42 -15.57 13.03
CA PHE A 191 -15.41 -15.86 11.58
C PHE A 191 -16.70 -15.46 10.83
N PHE A 192 -17.83 -15.42 11.53
CA PHE A 192 -19.14 -15.05 10.96
C PHE A 192 -19.69 -13.76 11.60
N SER A 193 -18.85 -12.74 11.75
CA SER A 193 -19.27 -11.43 12.26
C SER A 193 -19.75 -10.51 11.14
N ALA A 194 -20.51 -9.47 11.48
CA ALA A 194 -20.90 -8.43 10.52
C ALA A 194 -19.68 -7.74 9.89
N TYR A 195 -18.58 -7.62 10.65
CA TYR A 195 -17.31 -7.10 10.14
C TYR A 195 -16.73 -7.98 9.02
N THR A 196 -16.85 -9.30 9.12
CA THR A 196 -16.30 -10.25 8.13
C THR A 196 -17.21 -10.53 6.93
N LEU A 197 -18.49 -10.21 7.04
CA LEU A 197 -19.52 -10.55 6.04
C LEU A 197 -20.03 -9.35 5.23
N ARG A 198 -19.54 -8.14 5.53
CA ARG A 198 -19.74 -6.97 4.67
C ARG A 198 -18.84 -7.07 3.44
#